data_AF-A0A2T0ABZ3-F1
#
_entry.id   AF-A0A2T0ABZ3-F1
#
_cell.length_a   1.000
_cell.length_b   1.000
_cell.length_c   1.000
_cell.angle_alpha   90.00
_cell.angle_beta   90.00
_cell.angle_gamma   90.00
#
_symmetry.space_group_name_H-M   'P 1'
#
loop_
_entity.id
_entity.type
_entity.pdbx_description
1 polymer ?
#
loop_
_entity_poly.entity_id
_entity_poly.type
_entity_poly.pdbx_seq_one_letter_code
_entity_poly.pdbx_strand_id
1 'polypeptide(L)'
;MSQTTPRKWRITVLISGSGKLPFLLLDSLTLTHRSHSLEIPCTGSNLQAILDATQLPASDPLSLAHCTVTSVFSSRTDAFGLTRARTFAPSPTPAESFPLLRWRKQPGNEGKGRAEWERELARKIRDTKPDLVVLAGWMLILGEGFLDELRRDWDEEAAGVSSPPPSPSALPSLDPNSPSPISHGLTTPGASPYPSSLPSASLRNRPIPIINLHPALPGQFPGAHAIKDAWDAFNTPSSSTFTSSTSSSSATLETLDPSTNEGEVGGRRITKTGIMIHRVIPLLDAGAPVIVKEVPLVEGESLEGLEERIHQVEHVGIVEAVKEVTRLLGEGSWWDEEGVEGGKVVPKA
;
A
#
# COMPACT_ATOMS: atom_id res chain seq x y z
N MET A 1 3.69 26.17 -30.25
CA MET A 1 4.26 24.86 -29.86
C MET A 1 3.35 24.27 -28.80
N SER A 2 2.60 23.22 -29.11
CA SER A 2 1.78 22.52 -28.12
C SER A 2 2.73 21.88 -27.11
N GLN A 3 2.76 22.38 -25.87
CA GLN A 3 3.51 21.73 -24.79
C GLN A 3 2.75 20.45 -24.45
N THR A 4 3.16 19.33 -25.04
CA THR A 4 2.67 18.01 -24.63
C THR A 4 3.16 17.79 -23.20
N THR A 5 2.24 17.71 -22.26
CA THR A 5 2.56 17.35 -20.87
C THR A 5 3.28 16.00 -20.85
N PRO A 6 4.38 15.87 -20.09
CA PRO A 6 5.09 14.60 -19.99
C PRO A 6 4.16 13.54 -19.42
N ARG A 7 4.19 12.33 -20.00
CA ARG A 7 3.44 11.17 -19.50
C ARG A 7 3.93 10.82 -18.11
N LYS A 8 3.01 10.61 -17.17
CA LYS A 8 3.33 10.24 -15.79
C LYS A 8 2.49 9.03 -15.37
N TRP A 9 3.07 8.17 -14.54
CA TRP A 9 2.34 7.06 -13.94
C TRP A 9 1.27 7.58 -12.99
N ARG A 10 0.04 7.08 -13.13
CA ARG A 10 -1.11 7.45 -12.32
C ARG A 10 -1.21 6.52 -11.12
N ILE A 11 -1.03 7.07 -9.93
CA ILE A 11 -1.01 6.30 -8.69
C ILE A 11 -2.30 6.56 -7.91
N THR A 12 -3.02 5.51 -7.54
CA THR A 12 -4.05 5.58 -6.50
C THR A 12 -3.49 5.06 -5.19
N VAL A 13 -3.70 5.79 -4.09
CA VAL A 13 -3.27 5.36 -2.74
C VAL A 13 -4.48 5.04 -1.87
N LEU A 14 -4.45 3.90 -1.18
CA LEU A 14 -5.49 3.45 -0.25
C LEU A 14 -4.98 3.55 1.19
N ILE A 15 -5.76 4.17 2.07
CA ILE A 15 -5.39 4.43 3.47
C ILE A 15 -6.52 4.07 4.45
N SER A 16 -6.19 3.79 5.71
CA SER A 16 -7.20 3.54 6.76
C SER A 16 -6.86 4.13 8.13
N GLY A 17 -5.76 4.85 8.31
CA GLY A 17 -5.35 5.35 9.63
C GLY A 17 -6.23 6.50 10.15
N SER A 18 -6.73 6.41 11.38
CA SER A 18 -7.37 7.52 12.10
C SER A 18 -6.29 8.44 12.67
N GLY A 19 -6.24 9.70 12.25
CA GLY A 19 -5.29 10.64 12.81
C GLY A 19 -5.76 11.15 14.16
N LYS A 20 -5.09 10.76 15.25
CA LYS A 20 -4.92 11.69 16.36
C LYS A 20 -3.64 12.48 16.07
N LEU A 21 -3.76 13.79 15.89
CA LEU A 21 -2.60 14.67 15.98
C LEU A 21 -1.96 14.46 17.36
N PRO A 22 -0.66 14.23 17.50
CA PRO A 22 -0.01 14.54 18.77
C PRO A 22 -0.25 16.03 19.03
N PHE A 23 -0.72 16.35 20.23
CA PHE A 23 -1.25 17.65 20.66
C PHE A 23 -0.24 18.82 20.64
N LEU A 24 0.93 18.70 19.99
CA LEU A 24 2.08 19.59 20.21
C LEU A 24 2.73 20.20 18.94
N LEU A 25 2.01 20.38 17.83
CA LEU A 25 2.61 21.04 16.67
C LEU A 25 1.63 21.91 15.87
N LEU A 26 1.14 22.99 16.50
CA LEU A 26 0.38 24.04 15.81
C LEU A 26 1.14 25.36 15.60
N ASP A 27 2.38 25.51 16.09
CA ASP A 27 3.01 26.85 16.19
C ASP A 27 4.32 27.06 15.40
N SER A 28 4.63 26.29 14.37
CA SER A 28 5.80 26.66 13.53
C SER A 28 5.69 26.21 12.07
N LEU A 29 4.97 26.99 11.28
CA LEU A 29 5.13 27.02 9.82
C LEU A 29 5.65 28.41 9.43
N THR A 30 6.96 28.63 9.62
CA THR A 30 7.72 29.59 8.81
C THR A 30 8.83 28.84 8.10
N LEU A 31 8.61 28.70 6.80
CA LEU A 31 9.47 28.01 5.84
C LEU A 31 10.84 28.69 5.77
N THR A 32 11.91 28.00 6.19
CA THR A 32 13.26 28.30 5.68
C THR A 32 14.04 27.03 5.34
N HIS A 33 14.60 27.09 4.15
CA HIS A 33 15.40 26.09 3.46
C HIS A 33 16.68 25.74 4.23
N ARG A 34 16.80 24.51 4.75
CA ARG A 34 18.07 23.79 4.95
C ARG A 34 17.80 22.36 5.42
N SER A 35 18.47 21.42 4.74
CA SER A 35 18.68 20.00 5.05
C SER A 35 18.39 19.59 6.50
N HIS A 36 17.18 19.10 6.77
CA HIS A 36 16.88 18.47 8.06
C HIS A 36 15.94 17.29 7.82
N SER A 37 16.37 16.16 8.38
CA SER A 37 15.59 14.94 8.59
C SER A 37 14.17 15.31 9.01
N LEU A 38 13.22 15.03 8.12
CA LEU A 38 11.82 15.36 8.32
C LEU A 38 11.25 14.34 9.32
N GLU A 39 11.18 14.71 10.60
CA GLU A 39 10.45 13.95 11.62
C GLU A 39 8.94 14.07 11.31
N ILE A 40 8.39 13.10 10.57
CA ILE A 40 6.97 13.03 10.24
C ILE A 40 6.26 12.14 11.28
N PRO A 41 5.32 12.67 12.09
CA PRO A 41 4.54 11.87 13.02
C PRO A 41 3.74 10.76 12.32
N CYS A 42 3.78 9.56 12.92
CA CYS A 42 3.50 8.23 12.39
C CYS A 42 2.08 7.88 11.89
N THR A 43 1.20 8.84 11.58
CA THR A 43 -0.17 8.51 11.09
C THR A 43 -0.47 9.16 9.74
N GLY A 44 -0.66 8.33 8.70
CA GLY A 44 -0.79 8.78 7.31
C GLY A 44 0.54 9.22 6.67
N SER A 45 1.67 8.88 7.29
CA SER A 45 3.04 9.21 6.88
C SER A 45 3.48 8.51 5.60
N ASN A 46 3.07 7.26 5.36
CA ASN A 46 3.38 6.56 4.11
C ASN A 46 2.79 7.28 2.87
N LEU A 47 1.56 7.81 2.98
CA LEU A 47 1.00 8.68 1.94
C LEU A 47 1.81 9.96 1.77
N GLN A 48 2.22 10.60 2.87
CA GLN A 48 3.04 11.82 2.82
C GLN A 48 4.39 11.55 2.12
N ALA A 49 5.06 10.45 2.45
CA ALA A 49 6.33 10.06 1.82
C ALA A 49 6.19 9.90 0.31
N ILE A 50 5.12 9.25 -0.16
CA ILE A 50 4.83 9.12 -1.60
C ILE A 50 4.58 10.49 -2.23
N LEU A 51 3.75 11.33 -1.59
CA LEU A 51 3.43 12.67 -2.09
C LEU A 51 4.69 13.53 -2.20
N ASP A 52 5.50 13.61 -1.14
CA ASP A 52 6.75 14.37 -1.10
C ASP A 52 7.72 13.89 -2.17
N ALA A 53 7.85 12.57 -2.36
CA ALA A 53 8.69 11.98 -3.38
C ALA A 53 8.31 12.39 -4.81
N THR A 54 7.03 12.69 -5.09
CA THR A 54 6.61 13.22 -6.41
C THR A 54 7.10 14.65 -6.68
N GLN A 55 7.48 15.39 -5.64
CA GLN A 55 7.99 16.76 -5.73
C GLN A 55 9.52 16.83 -5.72
N LEU A 56 10.20 15.71 -5.44
CA LEU A 56 11.65 15.64 -5.48
C LEU A 56 12.17 15.81 -6.92
N PRO A 57 13.31 16.49 -7.11
CA PRO A 57 13.93 16.64 -8.43
C PRO A 57 14.31 15.27 -9.00
N ALA A 58 14.24 15.09 -10.31
CA ALA A 58 14.48 13.79 -10.97
C ALA A 58 15.88 13.18 -10.70
N SER A 59 16.85 13.99 -10.27
CA SER A 59 18.18 13.53 -9.86
C SER A 59 18.22 12.86 -8.48
N ASP A 60 17.17 13.03 -7.66
CA ASP A 60 17.10 12.45 -6.33
C ASP A 60 16.89 10.92 -6.42
N PRO A 61 17.62 10.11 -5.63
CA PRO A 61 17.48 8.65 -5.65
C PRO A 61 16.07 8.17 -5.28
N LEU A 62 15.31 8.93 -4.49
CA LEU A 62 13.94 8.63 -4.11
C LEU A 62 12.90 9.41 -4.93
N SER A 63 13.31 10.10 -6.00
CA SER A 63 12.37 10.85 -6.84
C SER A 63 11.33 9.95 -7.50
N LEU A 64 10.08 10.37 -7.38
CA LEU A 64 8.92 9.91 -8.13
C LEU A 64 8.40 11.01 -9.08
N ALA A 65 9.28 11.87 -9.62
CA ALA A 65 8.88 12.97 -10.51
C ALA A 65 8.12 12.50 -11.78
N HIS A 66 8.35 11.25 -12.22
CA HIS A 66 7.66 10.55 -13.31
C HIS A 66 6.31 9.95 -12.90
N CYS A 67 5.90 10.11 -11.64
CA CYS A 67 4.63 9.65 -11.11
C CYS A 67 3.74 10.83 -10.71
N THR A 68 2.45 10.57 -10.54
CA THR A 68 1.49 11.51 -9.96
C THR A 68 0.46 10.72 -9.17
N VAL A 69 0.23 11.12 -7.91
CA VAL A 69 -0.88 10.59 -7.13
C VAL A 69 -2.16 11.25 -7.64
N THR A 70 -3.02 10.49 -8.30
CA THR A 70 -4.24 10.99 -8.95
C THR A 70 -5.45 10.95 -8.03
N SER A 71 -5.42 10.07 -7.05
CA SER A 71 -6.55 9.81 -6.16
C SER A 71 -6.10 9.15 -4.86
N VAL A 72 -6.77 9.49 -3.77
CA VAL A 72 -6.62 8.84 -2.46
C VAL A 72 -7.97 8.35 -1.98
N PHE A 73 -8.07 7.07 -1.63
CA PHE A 73 -9.27 6.49 -1.04
C PHE A 73 -9.02 6.07 0.40
N SER A 74 -9.98 6.37 1.28
CA SER A 74 -9.94 5.88 2.66
C SER A 74 -11.11 5.01 3.03
N SER A 75 -10.87 3.95 3.78
CA SER A 75 -11.94 3.17 4.43
C SER A 75 -12.55 3.87 5.65
N ARG A 76 -12.07 5.08 6.00
CA ARG A 76 -12.52 5.87 7.14
C ARG A 76 -12.78 7.32 6.74
N THR A 77 -13.75 7.95 7.40
CA THR A 77 -14.08 9.37 7.19
C THR A 77 -13.16 10.33 7.94
N ASP A 78 -12.56 9.88 9.04
CA ASP A 78 -11.69 10.65 9.93
C ASP A 78 -10.18 10.42 9.65
N ALA A 79 -9.86 9.83 8.49
CA ALA A 79 -8.46 9.59 8.14
C ALA A 79 -7.75 10.89 7.80
N PHE A 80 -6.72 11.24 8.58
CA PHE A 80 -5.97 12.49 8.38
C PHE A 80 -5.21 12.52 7.05
N GLY A 81 -4.92 11.36 6.46
CA GLY A 81 -4.37 11.28 5.10
C GLY A 81 -5.27 11.89 4.03
N LEU A 82 -6.60 11.97 4.25
CA LEU A 82 -7.52 12.69 3.37
C LEU A 82 -7.21 14.20 3.37
N THR A 83 -6.94 14.76 4.55
CA THR A 83 -6.54 16.16 4.68
C THR A 83 -5.20 16.37 3.98
N ARG A 84 -4.20 15.53 4.25
CA ARG A 84 -2.87 15.62 3.60
C ARG A 84 -2.99 15.68 2.09
N ALA A 85 -3.75 14.76 1.48
CA ALA A 85 -3.96 14.73 0.04
C ALA A 85 -4.61 16.02 -0.50
N ARG A 86 -5.66 16.51 0.17
CA ARG A 86 -6.43 17.70 -0.25
C ARG A 86 -5.67 19.01 -0.05
N THR A 87 -4.72 19.06 0.87
CA THR A 87 -3.91 20.27 1.15
C THR A 87 -2.51 20.20 0.54
N PHE A 88 -2.16 19.09 -0.14
CA PHE A 88 -0.84 18.92 -0.72
C PHE A 88 -0.61 19.93 -1.85
N ALA A 89 0.51 20.65 -1.78
CA ALA A 89 0.92 21.63 -2.77
C ALA A 89 1.94 21.01 -3.75
N PRO A 90 2.03 21.49 -5.00
CA PRO A 90 1.31 22.62 -5.58
C PRO A 90 -0.11 22.30 -6.06
N SER A 91 -0.48 21.02 -6.16
CA SER A 91 -1.79 20.59 -6.65
C SER A 91 -2.46 19.64 -5.66
N PRO A 92 -3.63 20.02 -5.11
CA PRO A 92 -4.45 19.14 -4.31
C PRO A 92 -4.76 17.82 -5.02
N THR A 93 -4.61 16.72 -4.29
CA THR A 93 -5.00 15.40 -4.79
C THR A 93 -6.45 15.11 -4.39
N PRO A 94 -7.32 14.72 -5.35
CA PRO A 94 -8.67 14.26 -5.04
C PRO A 94 -8.64 13.13 -4.00
N ALA A 95 -9.40 13.29 -2.92
CA ALA A 95 -9.44 12.30 -1.84
C ALA A 95 -10.86 12.04 -1.37
N GLU A 96 -11.26 10.77 -1.32
CA GLU A 96 -12.60 10.32 -0.93
C GLU A 96 -12.54 9.28 0.19
N SER A 97 -13.44 9.39 1.16
CA SER A 97 -13.69 8.34 2.13
C SER A 97 -14.84 7.45 1.65
N PHE A 98 -14.65 6.14 1.66
CA PHE A 98 -15.64 5.15 1.24
C PHE A 98 -15.80 4.00 2.26
N PRO A 99 -16.18 4.27 3.52
CA PRO A 99 -16.37 3.23 4.54
C PRO A 99 -17.58 2.33 4.26
N LEU A 100 -17.42 1.03 4.46
CA LEU A 100 -18.48 0.00 4.33
C LEU A 100 -19.77 0.37 5.06
N LEU A 101 -19.66 0.79 6.33
CA LEU A 101 -20.84 1.11 7.16
C LEU A 101 -21.65 2.30 6.63
N ARG A 102 -21.00 3.30 6.01
CA ARG A 102 -21.70 4.44 5.42
C ARG A 102 -22.33 4.06 4.08
N TRP A 103 -21.60 3.30 3.27
CA TRP A 103 -22.09 2.80 1.98
C TRP A 103 -23.34 1.92 2.14
N ARG A 104 -23.37 1.03 3.14
CA ARG A 104 -24.53 0.18 3.45
C ARG A 104 -25.79 0.97 3.85
N LYS A 105 -25.64 2.19 4.37
CA LYS A 105 -26.76 3.06 4.75
C LYS A 105 -27.30 3.89 3.59
N GLN A 106 -26.66 3.85 2.42
CA GLN A 106 -27.14 4.56 1.24
C GLN A 106 -28.35 3.84 0.64
N PRO A 107 -29.35 4.57 0.13
CA PRO A 107 -30.51 3.98 -0.54
C PRO A 107 -30.09 3.05 -1.68
N GLY A 108 -30.72 1.88 -1.78
CA GLY A 108 -30.41 0.87 -2.81
C GLY A 108 -29.27 -0.07 -2.45
N ASN A 109 -28.65 0.06 -1.28
CA ASN A 109 -27.66 -0.87 -0.73
C ASN A 109 -28.20 -1.69 0.45
N GLU A 110 -29.51 -1.68 0.68
CA GLU A 110 -30.14 -2.47 1.74
C GLU A 110 -29.83 -3.95 1.55
N GLY A 111 -29.39 -4.62 2.62
CA GLY A 111 -29.04 -6.04 2.59
C GLY A 111 -27.75 -6.41 1.86
N LYS A 112 -27.07 -5.47 1.17
CA LYS A 112 -25.78 -5.75 0.51
C LYS A 112 -24.65 -5.91 1.53
N GLY A 113 -23.70 -6.79 1.20
CA GLY A 113 -22.59 -7.18 2.05
C GLY A 113 -21.28 -6.49 1.70
N ARG A 114 -20.20 -7.01 2.31
CA ARG A 114 -18.82 -6.57 2.06
C ARG A 114 -18.40 -6.80 0.60
N ALA A 115 -18.81 -7.91 0.01
CA ALA A 115 -18.41 -8.28 -1.36
C ALA A 115 -18.94 -7.27 -2.40
N GLU A 116 -20.19 -6.81 -2.26
CA GLU A 116 -20.75 -5.77 -3.13
C GLU A 116 -20.05 -4.43 -2.93
N TRP A 117 -19.75 -4.06 -1.68
CA TRP A 117 -19.00 -2.85 -1.34
C TRP A 117 -17.59 -2.87 -1.94
N GLU A 118 -16.90 -4.01 -1.86
CA GLU A 118 -15.58 -4.20 -2.47
C GLU A 118 -15.62 -4.02 -3.99
N ARG A 119 -16.61 -4.59 -4.68
CA ARG A 119 -16.80 -4.36 -6.12
C ARG A 119 -17.10 -2.89 -6.45
N GLU A 120 -17.87 -2.20 -5.62
CA GLU A 120 -18.11 -0.76 -5.79
C GLU A 120 -16.84 0.06 -5.57
N LEU A 121 -16.05 -0.26 -4.54
CA LEU A 121 -14.76 0.38 -4.29
C LEU A 121 -13.80 0.16 -5.46
N ALA A 122 -13.71 -1.05 -5.99
CA ALA A 122 -12.90 -1.37 -7.17
C ALA A 122 -13.33 -0.54 -8.39
N ARG A 123 -14.64 -0.41 -8.65
CA ARG A 123 -15.17 0.45 -9.72
C ARG A 123 -14.79 1.92 -9.53
N LYS A 124 -14.96 2.46 -8.31
CA LYS A 124 -14.56 3.84 -8.00
C LYS A 124 -13.06 4.09 -8.22
N ILE A 125 -12.21 3.15 -7.84
CA ILE A 125 -10.77 3.24 -8.08
C ILE A 125 -10.49 3.15 -9.59
N ARG A 126 -11.11 2.21 -10.30
CA ARG A 126 -10.99 2.02 -11.75
C ARG A 126 -11.35 3.29 -12.53
N ASP A 127 -12.39 4.02 -12.11
CA ASP A 127 -12.81 5.27 -12.74
C ASP A 127 -11.75 6.38 -12.67
N THR A 128 -10.80 6.29 -11.72
CA THR A 128 -9.65 7.20 -11.65
C THR A 128 -8.51 6.81 -12.60
N LYS A 129 -8.67 5.70 -13.31
CA LYS A 129 -7.74 5.13 -14.30
C LYS A 129 -6.30 4.96 -13.78
N PRO A 130 -6.07 4.32 -12.63
CA PRO A 130 -4.71 4.14 -12.12
C PRO A 130 -3.89 3.19 -12.99
N ASP A 131 -2.58 3.42 -12.99
CA ASP A 131 -1.58 2.48 -13.49
C ASP A 131 -1.02 1.60 -12.36
N LEU A 132 -1.07 2.08 -11.11
CA LEU A 132 -0.66 1.37 -9.90
C LEU A 132 -1.56 1.78 -8.73
N VAL A 133 -1.95 0.78 -7.91
CA VAL A 133 -2.60 0.99 -6.62
C VAL A 133 -1.63 0.65 -5.49
N VAL A 134 -1.53 1.53 -4.50
CA VAL A 134 -0.64 1.37 -3.34
C VAL A 134 -1.47 1.34 -2.07
N LEU A 135 -1.37 0.25 -1.31
CA LEU A 135 -1.97 0.13 0.01
C LEU A 135 -0.98 0.71 1.06
N ALA A 136 -1.25 1.92 1.52
CA ALA A 136 -0.40 2.67 2.45
C ALA A 136 -1.09 2.77 3.82
N GLY A 137 -1.04 1.67 4.58
CA GLY A 137 -1.79 1.55 5.84
C GLY A 137 -3.29 1.31 5.61
N TRP A 138 -3.62 0.50 4.61
CA TRP A 138 -4.98 0.01 4.38
C TRP A 138 -5.25 -1.18 5.31
N MET A 139 -6.27 -1.07 6.17
CA MET A 139 -6.50 -2.02 7.28
C MET A 139 -7.60 -3.05 6.98
N LEU A 140 -7.92 -3.28 5.71
CA LEU A 140 -8.96 -4.22 5.29
C LEU A 140 -8.40 -5.20 4.24
N ILE A 141 -8.70 -6.48 4.39
CA ILE A 141 -8.36 -7.49 3.38
C ILE A 141 -9.15 -7.21 2.09
N LEU A 142 -8.51 -7.23 0.93
CA LEU A 142 -9.19 -7.11 -0.36
C LEU A 142 -9.54 -8.51 -0.86
N GLY A 143 -10.84 -8.82 -1.01
CA GLY A 143 -11.29 -10.12 -1.49
C GLY A 143 -11.09 -10.34 -2.99
N GLU A 144 -11.25 -11.58 -3.45
CA GLU A 144 -11.13 -11.94 -4.87
C GLU A 144 -12.03 -11.10 -5.79
N GLY A 145 -13.27 -10.82 -5.37
CA GLY A 145 -14.19 -9.99 -6.13
C GLY A 145 -13.72 -8.55 -6.34
N PHE A 146 -12.90 -8.01 -5.43
CA PHE A 146 -12.23 -6.72 -5.62
C PHE A 146 -11.17 -6.82 -6.71
N LEU A 147 -10.30 -7.84 -6.60
CA LEU A 147 -9.17 -8.05 -7.52
C LEU A 147 -9.64 -8.35 -8.94
N ASP A 148 -10.73 -9.12 -9.09
CA ASP A 148 -11.33 -9.43 -10.38
C ASP A 148 -11.99 -8.20 -11.04
N GLU A 149 -12.63 -7.33 -10.25
CA GLU A 149 -13.28 -6.11 -10.75
C GLU A 149 -12.26 -5.01 -11.08
N LEU A 150 -11.13 -4.97 -10.37
CA LEU A 150 -10.07 -3.98 -10.56
C LEU A 150 -9.15 -4.33 -11.74
N ARG A 151 -9.75 -4.41 -12.92
CA ARG A 151 -9.09 -4.60 -14.20
C ARG A 151 -9.22 -3.36 -15.06
N ARG A 152 -8.25 -3.16 -15.92
CA ARG A 152 -8.23 -2.02 -16.84
C ARG A 152 -9.28 -2.18 -17.94
N ASP A 153 -10.16 -1.20 -18.12
CA ASP A 153 -11.19 -1.20 -19.18
C ASP A 153 -11.01 -0.07 -20.22
N TRP A 154 -9.92 0.71 -20.14
CA TRP A 154 -9.60 1.79 -21.08
C TRP A 154 -8.35 1.52 -21.93
N ASP A 155 -8.38 2.05 -23.14
CA ASP A 155 -7.22 2.17 -24.04
C ASP A 155 -6.54 3.53 -23.86
N GLU A 156 -5.23 3.62 -24.13
CA GLU A 156 -4.49 4.89 -24.06
C GLU A 156 -4.85 5.85 -25.21
N GLU A 157 -5.34 5.34 -26.35
CA GLU A 157 -5.68 6.17 -27.53
C GLU A 157 -7.02 6.93 -27.41
N ALA A 158 -7.85 6.62 -26.39
CA ALA A 158 -9.16 7.26 -26.24
C ALA A 158 -9.11 8.72 -25.73
N ALA A 159 -7.93 9.27 -25.41
CA ALA A 159 -7.77 10.64 -24.90
C ALA A 159 -7.67 11.73 -26.00
N GLY A 160 -8.13 11.44 -27.22
CA GLY A 160 -8.09 12.36 -28.37
C GLY A 160 -9.24 13.36 -28.51
N VAL A 161 -10.23 13.38 -27.61
CA VAL A 161 -11.33 14.37 -27.66
C VAL A 161 -11.25 15.29 -26.46
N SER A 162 -10.54 16.40 -26.66
CA SER A 162 -10.55 17.59 -25.80
C SER A 162 -11.99 18.03 -25.53
N SER A 163 -12.54 17.69 -24.37
CA SER A 163 -13.65 18.44 -23.81
C SER A 163 -13.11 19.80 -23.34
N PRO A 164 -13.81 20.92 -23.57
CA PRO A 164 -13.31 22.24 -23.19
C PRO A 164 -13.04 22.28 -21.68
N PRO A 165 -12.01 23.02 -21.22
CA PRO A 165 -11.72 23.13 -19.80
C PRO A 165 -12.95 23.68 -19.07
N PRO A 166 -13.31 23.15 -17.89
CA PRO A 166 -14.35 23.78 -17.09
C PRO A 166 -13.93 25.20 -16.74
N SER A 167 -14.86 26.15 -16.86
CA SER A 167 -14.65 27.55 -16.52
C SER A 167 -14.08 27.71 -15.11
N PRO A 168 -13.17 28.67 -14.86
CA PRO A 168 -12.45 28.84 -13.58
C PRO A 168 -13.34 29.36 -12.41
N SER A 169 -14.66 29.16 -12.47
CA SER A 169 -15.62 29.78 -11.55
C SER A 169 -16.33 28.79 -10.62
N ALA A 170 -15.92 27.53 -10.58
CA ALA A 170 -16.39 26.58 -9.57
C ALA A 170 -15.21 26.07 -8.73
N LEU A 171 -14.79 26.88 -7.76
CA LEU A 171 -14.06 26.33 -6.61
C LEU A 171 -14.93 25.22 -5.99
N PRO A 172 -14.43 23.98 -5.84
CA PRO A 172 -15.15 22.98 -5.07
C PRO A 172 -15.35 23.53 -3.66
N SER A 173 -16.59 23.46 -3.15
CA SER A 173 -16.86 23.92 -1.79
C SER A 173 -15.95 23.17 -0.81
N LEU A 174 -15.27 23.93 0.04
CA LEU A 174 -14.43 23.44 1.13
C LEU A 174 -15.28 22.87 2.29
N ASP A 175 -16.37 22.16 1.97
CA ASP A 175 -17.17 21.47 2.98
C ASP A 175 -16.63 20.04 3.17
N PRO A 176 -15.98 19.74 4.31
CA PRO A 176 -15.45 18.41 4.61
C PRO A 176 -16.53 17.32 4.72
N ASN A 177 -17.82 17.70 4.76
CA ASN A 177 -18.96 16.79 4.83
C ASN A 177 -19.75 16.68 3.51
N SER A 178 -19.36 17.38 2.44
CA SER A 178 -20.09 17.33 1.18
C SER A 178 -20.13 15.90 0.61
N PRO A 179 -21.32 15.37 0.28
CA PRO A 179 -21.46 14.07 -0.36
C PRO A 179 -21.14 14.10 -1.85
N SER A 180 -20.59 15.19 -2.41
CA SER A 180 -20.27 15.30 -3.84
C SER A 180 -19.46 14.08 -4.29
N PRO A 181 -20.08 13.15 -5.04
CA PRO A 181 -19.41 11.95 -5.45
C PRO A 181 -18.25 12.36 -6.35
N ILE A 182 -17.08 11.72 -6.19
CA ILE A 182 -16.16 11.57 -7.31
C ILE A 182 -16.95 10.76 -8.35
N SER A 183 -17.68 11.46 -9.21
CA SER A 183 -18.55 10.91 -10.25
C SER A 183 -18.37 11.80 -11.46
N HIS A 184 -17.70 11.22 -12.46
CA HIS A 184 -17.53 11.72 -13.82
C HIS A 184 -16.91 13.13 -13.92
N GLY A 185 -15.58 13.20 -14.01
CA GLY A 185 -14.95 14.41 -14.54
C GLY A 185 -13.67 14.89 -13.89
N LEU A 186 -13.00 14.08 -13.04
CA LEU A 186 -11.58 14.35 -12.80
C LEU A 186 -10.84 14.05 -14.09
N THR A 187 -10.44 15.11 -14.80
CA THR A 187 -9.62 15.03 -16.00
C THR A 187 -8.36 14.24 -15.65
N THR A 188 -8.29 12.98 -16.06
CA THR A 188 -7.12 12.14 -15.86
C THR A 188 -5.93 12.83 -16.52
N PRO A 189 -4.84 13.15 -15.80
CA PRO A 189 -3.71 13.84 -16.40
C PRO A 189 -3.06 12.97 -17.48
N GLY A 190 -3.26 13.33 -18.75
CA GLY A 190 -2.54 12.76 -19.89
C GLY A 190 -2.69 11.25 -20.11
N ALA A 191 -1.90 10.75 -21.06
CA ALA A 191 -1.74 9.32 -21.32
C ALA A 191 -0.68 8.72 -20.39
N SER A 192 -0.87 7.46 -20.01
CA SER A 192 0.08 6.67 -19.23
C SER A 192 1.38 6.40 -20.01
N PRO A 193 2.53 6.32 -19.34
CA PRO A 193 3.84 6.07 -19.95
C PRO A 193 4.11 4.60 -20.32
N TYR A 194 3.10 3.72 -20.37
CA TYR A 194 3.29 2.35 -20.86
C TYR A 194 4.00 2.31 -22.24
N PRO A 195 4.93 1.35 -22.46
CA PRO A 195 5.68 1.25 -23.71
C PRO A 195 4.75 0.90 -24.87
N SER A 196 5.02 1.47 -26.05
CA SER A 196 4.24 1.20 -27.26
C SER A 196 4.34 -0.26 -27.74
N SER A 197 5.38 -0.98 -27.32
CA SER A 197 5.57 -2.42 -27.56
C SER A 197 4.63 -3.29 -26.75
N LEU A 198 4.00 -2.78 -25.68
CA LEU A 198 2.78 -3.33 -25.11
C LEU A 198 1.61 -2.66 -25.83
N PRO A 199 1.08 -3.20 -26.96
CA PRO A 199 0.02 -2.54 -27.69
C PRO A 199 -1.16 -2.25 -26.75
N SER A 200 -1.81 -1.08 -26.87
CA SER A 200 -2.94 -0.69 -25.98
C SER A 200 -4.01 -1.80 -25.85
N ALA A 201 -4.26 -2.52 -26.95
CA ALA A 201 -5.14 -3.69 -26.99
C ALA A 201 -4.72 -4.85 -26.07
N SER A 202 -3.45 -4.91 -25.65
CA SER A 202 -2.87 -5.89 -24.72
C SER A 202 -3.07 -5.51 -23.25
N LEU A 203 -3.30 -4.22 -22.93
CA LEU A 203 -3.48 -3.77 -21.55
C LEU A 203 -4.94 -3.82 -21.09
N ARG A 204 -5.91 -3.72 -22.01
CA ARG A 204 -7.33 -3.93 -21.69
C ARG A 204 -7.53 -5.32 -21.06
N ASN A 205 -8.36 -5.38 -20.03
CA ASN A 205 -8.63 -6.54 -19.17
C ASN A 205 -7.44 -7.03 -18.31
N ARG A 206 -6.25 -6.41 -18.40
CA ARG A 206 -5.17 -6.75 -17.46
C ARG A 206 -5.54 -6.30 -16.04
N PRO A 207 -5.12 -7.06 -15.01
CA PRO A 207 -5.24 -6.61 -13.63
C PRO A 207 -4.42 -5.33 -13.44
N ILE A 208 -4.99 -4.37 -12.71
CA ILE A 208 -4.24 -3.18 -12.30
C ILE A 208 -3.26 -3.63 -11.20
N PRO A 209 -1.95 -3.36 -11.33
CA PRO A 209 -0.96 -3.66 -10.31
C PRO A 209 -1.36 -3.10 -8.94
N ILE A 210 -1.24 -3.92 -7.90
CA ILE A 210 -1.47 -3.52 -6.51
C ILE A 210 -0.29 -3.97 -5.66
N ILE A 211 0.27 -3.04 -4.89
CA ILE A 211 1.28 -3.34 -3.88
C ILE A 211 0.79 -2.96 -2.48
N ASN A 212 1.22 -3.72 -1.48
CA ASN A 212 0.95 -3.46 -0.07
C ASN A 212 2.24 -3.42 0.72
N LEU A 213 2.30 -2.52 1.70
CA LEU A 213 3.33 -2.49 2.72
C LEU A 213 2.86 -3.30 3.93
N HIS A 214 3.71 -4.20 4.40
CA HIS A 214 3.51 -4.99 5.62
C HIS A 214 4.73 -4.87 6.54
N PRO A 215 4.56 -4.52 7.83
CA PRO A 215 5.67 -4.27 8.74
C PRO A 215 6.23 -5.54 9.40
N ALA A 216 6.56 -6.52 8.56
CA ALA A 216 7.34 -7.69 8.94
C ALA A 216 8.15 -8.21 7.74
N LEU A 217 9.08 -9.13 8.01
CA LEU A 217 9.78 -9.86 6.95
C LEU A 217 8.84 -10.89 6.26
N PRO A 218 9.13 -11.28 5.01
CA PRO A 218 8.34 -12.28 4.29
C PRO A 218 8.11 -13.56 5.10
N GLY A 219 6.83 -13.98 5.17
CA GLY A 219 6.41 -15.18 5.89
C GLY A 219 6.36 -15.02 7.42
N GLN A 220 6.60 -13.82 7.97
CA GLN A 220 6.56 -13.55 9.40
C GLN A 220 5.38 -12.63 9.76
N PHE A 221 4.76 -12.91 10.91
CA PHE A 221 3.75 -12.07 11.57
C PHE A 221 2.70 -11.46 10.60
N PRO A 222 1.92 -12.26 9.86
CA PRO A 222 0.90 -11.73 8.97
C PRO A 222 -0.23 -11.04 9.75
N GLY A 223 -0.84 -10.01 9.16
CA GLY A 223 -1.96 -9.29 9.76
C GLY A 223 -1.60 -8.05 10.58
N ALA A 224 -2.60 -7.52 11.29
CA ALA A 224 -2.63 -6.12 11.74
C ALA A 224 -1.70 -5.77 12.93
N HIS A 225 -1.14 -6.75 13.63
CA HIS A 225 -0.36 -6.52 14.86
C HIS A 225 1.12 -6.91 14.71
N ALA A 226 1.61 -7.00 13.46
CA ALA A 226 2.93 -7.56 13.15
C ALA A 226 4.10 -6.95 13.93
N ILE A 227 4.11 -5.62 14.13
CA ILE A 227 5.16 -4.93 14.92
C ILE A 227 5.14 -5.39 16.38
N LYS A 228 3.94 -5.42 16.98
CA LYS A 228 3.76 -5.88 18.36
C LYS A 228 4.10 -7.36 18.49
N ASP A 229 3.68 -8.19 17.54
CA ASP A 229 3.96 -9.62 17.56
C ASP A 229 5.47 -9.89 17.45
N ALA A 230 6.19 -9.13 16.63
CA ALA A 230 7.65 -9.19 16.56
C ALA A 230 8.31 -8.70 17.86
N TRP A 231 7.81 -7.61 18.46
CA TRP A 231 8.31 -7.10 19.73
C TRP A 231 8.09 -8.10 20.88
N ASP A 232 6.91 -8.71 20.95
CA ASP A 232 6.58 -9.75 21.95
C ASP A 232 7.46 -11.00 21.75
N ALA A 233 7.64 -11.45 20.50
CA ALA A 233 8.48 -12.59 20.17
C ALA A 233 9.96 -12.35 20.50
N PHE A 234 10.43 -11.10 20.41
CA PHE A 234 11.77 -10.71 20.83
C PHE A 234 11.92 -10.72 22.35
N ASN A 235 10.93 -10.19 23.08
CA ASN A 235 11.02 -10.01 24.53
C ASN A 235 10.60 -11.24 25.34
N THR A 236 9.99 -12.23 24.70
CA THR A 236 9.59 -13.48 25.37
C THR A 236 10.79 -14.42 25.51
N PRO A 237 11.15 -14.85 26.73
CA PRO A 237 12.18 -15.86 26.93
C PRO A 237 11.77 -17.18 26.27
N SER A 238 12.65 -17.77 25.47
CA SER A 238 12.47 -19.13 24.95
C SER A 238 12.28 -20.09 26.12
N SER A 239 11.06 -20.61 26.33
CA SER A 239 10.81 -21.53 27.44
C SER A 239 11.49 -22.89 27.22
N SER A 240 12.45 -23.16 28.11
CA SER A 240 12.95 -24.46 28.59
C SER A 240 13.95 -25.26 27.73
N THR A 241 15.24 -25.02 27.99
CA THR A 241 16.14 -26.14 28.34
C THR A 241 15.74 -26.57 29.75
N PHE A 242 14.92 -27.61 29.86
CA PHE A 242 14.62 -28.26 31.13
C PHE A 242 15.92 -28.78 31.74
N THR A 243 16.40 -28.14 32.80
CA THR A 243 17.46 -28.73 33.63
C THR A 243 16.86 -29.91 34.40
N SER A 244 17.42 -31.07 34.11
CA SER A 244 17.21 -32.35 34.77
C SER A 244 17.20 -32.22 36.29
N SER A 245 16.10 -32.61 36.93
CA SER A 245 16.12 -33.15 38.29
C SER A 245 15.72 -34.63 38.22
N THR A 246 16.72 -35.46 38.48
CA THR A 246 16.65 -36.91 38.62
C THR A 246 15.61 -37.36 39.64
N SER A 247 14.71 -38.27 39.23
CA SER A 247 14.28 -39.37 40.09
C SER A 247 13.86 -40.57 39.23
N SER A 248 14.42 -41.73 39.58
CA SER A 248 14.30 -43.03 38.92
C SER A 248 12.87 -43.58 38.94
N SER A 249 12.45 -44.24 37.85
CA SER A 249 12.13 -45.68 37.82
C SER A 249 11.49 -46.12 36.49
N SER A 250 12.18 -47.03 35.78
CA SER A 250 11.66 -48.21 35.05
C SER A 250 10.38 -48.12 34.20
N ALA A 251 10.51 -48.26 32.87
CA ALA A 251 10.22 -49.53 32.15
C ALA A 251 10.08 -49.35 30.62
N THR A 252 10.76 -50.26 29.92
CA THR A 252 10.49 -50.82 28.57
C THR A 252 10.60 -49.96 27.30
N LEU A 253 11.57 -50.39 26.51
CA LEU A 253 11.95 -50.11 25.14
C LEU A 253 11.03 -50.88 24.17
N GLU A 254 10.44 -50.22 23.17
CA GLU A 254 10.22 -50.84 21.86
C GLU A 254 10.15 -49.80 20.74
N THR A 255 10.74 -50.19 19.62
CA THR A 255 11.34 -49.41 18.53
C THR A 255 10.41 -49.17 17.34
N LEU A 256 10.42 -47.96 16.77
CA LEU A 256 10.02 -47.71 15.37
C LEU A 256 10.96 -46.65 14.73
N ASP A 257 11.31 -46.92 13.46
CA ASP A 257 12.39 -46.37 12.61
C ASP A 257 12.07 -44.95 12.04
N PRO A 258 13.08 -44.13 11.65
CA PRO A 258 12.95 -42.71 11.36
C PRO A 258 12.92 -42.39 9.85
N SER A 259 11.91 -41.65 9.39
CA SER A 259 11.99 -40.96 8.09
C SER A 259 11.00 -39.80 7.94
N THR A 260 11.12 -38.77 8.78
CA THR A 260 10.67 -37.43 8.41
C THR A 260 11.57 -36.41 9.14
N ASN A 261 12.38 -35.68 8.37
CA ASN A 261 13.02 -34.45 8.82
C ASN A 261 11.92 -33.40 9.02
N GLU A 262 11.24 -33.44 10.17
CA GLU A 262 10.45 -32.32 10.66
C GLU A 262 11.38 -31.45 11.52
N GLY A 263 11.43 -30.17 11.17
CA GLY A 263 12.45 -29.22 11.62
C GLY A 263 12.61 -29.18 13.14
N GLU A 264 13.84 -29.40 13.57
CA GLU A 264 14.34 -29.12 14.91
C GLU A 264 14.33 -27.60 15.14
N VAL A 265 13.19 -27.03 15.57
CA VAL A 265 13.10 -25.61 15.98
C VAL A 265 13.50 -25.50 17.45
N GLY A 266 14.81 -25.59 17.70
CA GLY A 266 15.39 -25.08 18.94
C GLY A 266 15.19 -23.56 18.97
N GLY A 267 14.21 -23.10 19.78
CA GLY A 267 13.69 -21.73 19.80
C GLY A 267 14.75 -20.68 20.10
N ARG A 268 15.43 -20.19 19.07
CA ARG A 268 16.27 -19.00 19.16
C ARG A 268 15.38 -17.77 19.13
N ARG A 269 15.57 -16.88 20.12
CA ARG A 269 15.02 -15.53 20.14
C ARG A 269 15.28 -14.87 18.78
N ILE A 270 14.23 -14.34 18.14
CA ILE A 270 14.42 -13.59 16.89
C ILE A 270 15.33 -12.39 17.18
N THR A 271 16.11 -11.93 16.20
CA THR A 271 17.05 -10.80 16.39
C THR A 271 16.77 -9.64 15.44
N LYS A 272 15.87 -9.88 14.49
CA LYS A 272 15.46 -8.91 13.47
C LYS A 272 14.00 -9.12 13.11
N THR A 273 13.36 -8.03 12.77
CA THR A 273 12.11 -7.95 12.02
C THR A 273 12.39 -7.17 10.73
N GLY A 274 11.40 -6.53 10.14
CA GLY A 274 11.61 -5.70 8.97
C GLY A 274 10.31 -5.19 8.39
N ILE A 275 10.37 -4.80 7.13
CA ILE A 275 9.21 -4.50 6.30
C ILE A 275 9.30 -5.28 5.00
N MET A 276 8.16 -5.56 4.40
CA MET A 276 8.03 -6.02 3.04
C MET A 276 7.02 -5.17 2.29
N ILE A 277 7.36 -4.77 1.07
CA ILE A 277 6.38 -4.27 0.11
C ILE A 277 6.21 -5.35 -0.94
N HIS A 278 4.98 -5.81 -1.14
CA HIS A 278 4.70 -7.02 -1.91
C HIS A 278 3.49 -6.85 -2.83
N ARG A 279 3.39 -7.73 -3.83
CA ARG A 279 2.19 -7.84 -4.68
C ARG A 279 0.98 -8.22 -3.82
N VAL A 280 -0.18 -7.62 -4.06
CA VAL A 280 -1.41 -8.06 -3.41
C VAL A 280 -2.01 -9.23 -4.20
N ILE A 281 -2.27 -10.33 -3.49
CA ILE A 281 -2.94 -11.53 -3.98
C ILE A 281 -4.09 -11.87 -3.01
N PRO A 282 -4.96 -12.84 -3.33
CA PRO A 282 -6.04 -13.24 -2.40
C PRO A 282 -5.57 -13.72 -1.02
N LEU A 283 -4.31 -14.18 -0.91
CA LEU A 283 -3.69 -14.60 0.35
C LEU A 283 -3.12 -13.39 1.11
N LEU A 284 -3.44 -13.32 2.41
CA LEU A 284 -2.98 -12.26 3.31
C LEU A 284 -1.45 -12.23 3.40
N ASP A 285 -0.87 -11.06 3.09
CA ASP A 285 0.57 -10.74 3.25
C ASP A 285 1.53 -11.78 2.64
N ALA A 286 1.09 -12.50 1.59
CA ALA A 286 1.80 -13.66 1.03
C ALA A 286 2.19 -13.50 -0.46
N GLY A 287 1.99 -12.32 -1.05
CA GLY A 287 2.41 -12.08 -2.42
C GLY A 287 3.93 -11.94 -2.55
N ALA A 288 4.43 -12.10 -3.77
CA ALA A 288 5.85 -11.97 -4.05
C ALA A 288 6.38 -10.59 -3.60
N PRO A 289 7.48 -10.54 -2.83
CA PRO A 289 8.05 -9.28 -2.36
C PRO A 289 8.68 -8.50 -3.51
N VAL A 290 8.49 -7.19 -3.50
CA VAL A 290 9.14 -6.21 -4.37
C VAL A 290 10.33 -5.58 -3.66
N ILE A 291 10.13 -5.19 -2.40
CA ILE A 291 11.16 -4.62 -1.52
C ILE A 291 11.09 -5.33 -0.18
N VAL A 292 12.26 -5.64 0.40
CA VAL A 292 12.40 -6.15 1.77
C VAL A 292 13.50 -5.35 2.44
N LYS A 293 13.24 -4.86 3.66
CA LYS A 293 14.25 -4.21 4.48
C LYS A 293 14.23 -4.80 5.88
N GLU A 294 15.39 -5.14 6.40
CA GLU A 294 15.54 -5.67 7.76
C GLU A 294 15.62 -4.54 8.77
N VAL A 295 15.00 -4.75 9.93
CA VAL A 295 15.08 -3.85 11.09
C VAL A 295 15.55 -4.68 12.28
N PRO A 296 16.74 -4.38 12.86
CA PRO A 296 17.23 -5.11 14.02
C PRO A 296 16.33 -4.83 15.24
N LEU A 297 16.15 -5.86 16.08
CA LEU A 297 15.45 -5.74 17.36
C LEU A 297 16.47 -5.42 18.45
N VAL A 298 16.19 -4.41 19.28
CA VAL A 298 17.13 -3.87 20.26
C VAL A 298 16.67 -4.23 21.68
N GLU A 299 17.58 -4.81 22.47
CA GLU A 299 17.30 -5.19 23.86
C GLU A 299 16.97 -3.96 24.73
N GLY A 300 15.86 -4.03 25.47
CA GLY A 300 15.39 -2.94 26.32
C GLY A 300 14.66 -1.81 25.59
N GLU A 301 14.46 -1.90 24.27
CA GLU A 301 13.69 -0.92 23.52
C GLU A 301 12.18 -1.05 23.76
N SER A 302 11.48 0.07 23.88
CA SER A 302 10.02 0.07 23.99
C SER A 302 9.34 -0.28 22.66
N LEU A 303 8.07 -0.69 22.72
CA LEU A 303 7.27 -0.97 21.53
C LEU A 303 7.18 0.27 20.63
N GLU A 304 6.98 1.45 21.22
CA GLU A 304 6.88 2.72 20.51
C GLU A 304 8.18 3.07 19.79
N GLY A 305 9.34 2.78 20.40
CA GLY A 305 10.64 2.98 19.76
C GLY A 305 10.83 2.08 18.54
N LEU A 306 10.43 0.81 18.64
CA LEU A 306 10.44 -0.12 17.50
C LEU A 306 9.48 0.35 16.40
N GLU A 307 8.24 0.74 16.76
CA GLU A 307 7.25 1.27 15.82
C GLU A 307 7.81 2.48 15.05
N GLU A 308 8.42 3.45 15.75
CA GLU A 308 9.02 4.62 15.11
C GLU A 308 10.14 4.25 14.14
N ARG A 309 11.06 3.34 14.53
CA ARG A 309 12.13 2.89 13.64
C ARG A 309 11.60 2.14 12.42
N ILE A 310 10.59 1.27 12.60
CA ILE A 310 9.95 0.58 11.48
C ILE A 310 9.31 1.60 10.55
N HIS A 311 8.55 2.57 11.07
CA HIS A 311 7.91 3.60 10.25
C HIS A 311 8.94 4.43 9.45
N GLN A 312 10.10 4.79 10.01
CA GLN A 312 11.15 5.47 9.24
C GLN A 312 11.63 4.64 8.04
N VAL A 313 11.73 3.32 8.21
CA VAL A 313 12.11 2.38 7.15
C VAL A 313 10.97 2.19 6.14
N GLU A 314 9.71 2.20 6.59
CA GLU A 314 8.52 2.16 5.73
C GLU A 314 8.47 3.32 4.74
N HIS A 315 8.71 4.55 5.21
CA HIS A 315 8.59 5.75 4.38
C HIS A 315 9.53 5.70 3.19
N VAL A 316 10.75 5.19 3.40
CA VAL A 316 11.73 4.99 2.35
C VAL A 316 11.34 3.78 1.48
N GLY A 317 11.00 2.65 2.10
CA GLY A 317 10.70 1.40 1.40
C GLY A 317 9.49 1.49 0.46
N ILE A 318 8.43 2.21 0.85
CA ILE A 318 7.24 2.36 0.00
C ILE A 318 7.53 3.23 -1.23
N VAL A 319 8.37 4.25 -1.11
CA VAL A 319 8.79 5.11 -2.23
C VAL A 319 9.68 4.32 -3.19
N GLU A 320 10.66 3.58 -2.68
CA GLU A 320 11.50 2.67 -3.49
C GLU A 320 10.65 1.63 -4.23
N ALA A 321 9.64 1.06 -3.57
CA ALA A 321 8.75 0.09 -4.19
C ALA A 321 7.92 0.71 -5.33
N VAL A 322 7.34 1.90 -5.14
CA VAL A 322 6.61 2.60 -6.23
C VAL A 322 7.54 2.87 -7.41
N LYS A 323 8.78 3.31 -7.15
CA LYS A 323 9.78 3.53 -8.19
C LYS A 323 10.12 2.25 -8.95
N GLU A 324 10.31 1.15 -8.24
CA GLU A 324 10.64 -0.14 -8.84
C GLU A 324 9.48 -0.71 -9.66
N VAL A 325 8.26 -0.70 -9.12
CA VAL A 325 7.08 -1.18 -9.86
C VAL A 325 6.85 -0.36 -11.12
N THR A 326 6.96 0.97 -11.05
CA THR A 326 6.79 1.82 -12.25
C THR A 326 7.89 1.61 -13.29
N ARG A 327 9.12 1.26 -12.88
CA ARG A 327 10.19 0.81 -13.78
C ARG A 327 9.80 -0.50 -14.48
N LEU A 328 9.37 -1.52 -13.72
CA LEU A 328 8.93 -2.82 -14.26
C LEU A 328 7.73 -2.68 -15.21
N LEU A 329 6.78 -1.78 -14.90
CA LEU A 329 5.65 -1.48 -15.78
C LEU A 329 6.10 -0.81 -17.09
N GLY A 330 7.10 0.07 -17.01
CA GLY A 330 7.71 0.71 -18.18
C GLY A 330 8.46 -0.26 -19.09
N GLU A 331 9.03 -1.31 -18.51
CA GLU A 331 9.68 -2.42 -19.23
C GLU A 331 8.69 -3.49 -19.71
N GLY A 332 7.50 -3.52 -19.13
CA GLY A 332 6.48 -4.54 -19.38
C GLY A 332 6.70 -5.87 -18.64
N SER A 333 7.75 -5.95 -17.82
CA SER A 333 8.17 -7.17 -17.12
C SER A 333 7.41 -7.47 -15.84
N TRP A 334 6.57 -6.52 -15.37
CA TRP A 334 5.74 -6.73 -14.18
C TRP A 334 4.91 -8.03 -14.24
N TRP A 335 4.42 -8.40 -15.43
CA TRP A 335 3.57 -9.58 -15.61
C TRP A 335 4.34 -10.84 -16.05
N ASP A 336 5.66 -10.78 -16.25
CA ASP A 336 6.43 -11.91 -16.80
C ASP A 336 6.56 -13.08 -15.80
N GLU A 337 6.40 -12.81 -14.51
CA GLU A 337 6.41 -13.82 -13.43
C GLU A 337 5.05 -14.50 -13.24
N GLU A 338 4.00 -14.00 -13.89
CA GLU A 338 2.65 -14.55 -13.87
C GLU A 338 2.51 -15.56 -15.01
N GLY A 339 2.58 -16.86 -14.71
CA GLY A 339 2.23 -17.89 -15.69
C GLY A 339 0.76 -17.71 -16.08
N VAL A 340 0.49 -17.44 -17.36
CA VAL A 340 -0.88 -17.41 -17.87
C VAL A 340 -1.29 -18.85 -18.15
N GLU A 341 -2.03 -19.47 -17.23
CA GLU A 341 -2.73 -20.73 -17.48
C GLU A 341 -4.24 -20.44 -17.56
N GLY A 342 -4.84 -20.67 -18.73
CA GLY A 342 -6.29 -20.52 -18.93
C GLY A 342 -6.88 -19.12 -18.73
N GLY A 343 -6.07 -18.05 -18.81
CA GLY A 343 -6.54 -16.67 -18.61
C GLY A 343 -6.64 -16.23 -17.15
N LYS A 344 -6.16 -17.05 -16.20
CA LYS A 344 -5.94 -16.65 -14.81
C LYS A 344 -4.45 -16.44 -14.57
N VAL A 345 -4.16 -15.41 -13.79
CA VAL A 345 -2.83 -15.12 -13.26
C VAL A 345 -2.53 -16.17 -12.20
N VAL A 346 -1.50 -17.00 -12.43
CA VAL A 346 -1.02 -17.97 -11.44
C VAL A 346 0.45 -17.64 -11.15
N PRO A 347 0.86 -17.53 -9.87
CA PRO A 347 2.27 -17.36 -9.53
C PRO A 347 3.07 -18.58 -10.00
N LYS A 348 4.22 -18.34 -10.64
CA LYS A 348 5.15 -19.41 -11.02
C LYS A 348 5.71 -20.05 -9.74
N ALA A 349 5.55 -21.37 -9.61
CA ALA A 349 5.97 -22.16 -8.45
C ALA A 349 7.48 -22.11 -8.19
#